data_AF-V6LR24-F1
#
_entry.id   AF-V6LR24-F1
#
_cell.length_a   1.000
_cell.length_b   1.000
_cell.length_c   1.000
_cell.angle_alpha   90.00
_cell.angle_beta   90.00
_cell.angle_gamma   90.00
#
_symmetry.space_group_name_H-M   'P 1'
#
loop_
_entity.id
_entity.type
_entity.pdbx_description
1 polymer ?
#
loop_
_entity_poly.entity_id
_entity_poly.type
_entity_poly.pdbx_seq_one_letter_code
_entity_poly.pdbx_strand_id
1 'polypeptide(L)'
;MIPKLNIPTNPTSLPIKPSSSFHSLLSNRTFEHLSEIKLTDVATNSKFKLGLTILHMLNTSSHYEVLTSRDGQNYKTSKVVTPEMVDMFAMQLRIKPEVMQKTLDTCKEDQLWQNELGSCYFAVLNYLDKHYKTSQIWEVENPWKLLDGKYFKDLEMEFEKVMKATPRSFRM
;
A
#
# COMPACT_ATOMS: atom_id res chain seq x y z
N MET A 1 17.26 -17.37 71.45
CA MET A 1 17.38 -17.53 69.98
C MET A 1 16.20 -16.87 69.29
N ILE A 2 16.38 -15.68 68.73
CA ILE A 2 15.53 -15.07 67.70
C ILE A 2 16.48 -14.19 66.85
N PRO A 3 16.67 -14.46 65.54
CA PRO A 3 17.57 -13.66 64.71
C PRO A 3 16.88 -12.38 64.22
N LYS A 4 17.63 -11.26 64.25
CA LYS A 4 17.29 -9.99 63.59
C LYS A 4 17.47 -10.16 62.09
N LEU A 5 16.42 -9.93 61.30
CA LEU A 5 16.52 -9.79 59.85
C LEU A 5 16.67 -8.31 59.48
N ASN A 6 17.74 -8.03 58.75
CA ASN A 6 18.10 -6.72 58.23
C ASN A 6 17.44 -6.52 56.85
N ILE A 7 16.89 -5.33 56.64
CA ILE A 7 16.11 -4.89 55.46
C ILE A 7 17.06 -4.67 54.26
N PRO A 8 16.56 -4.73 53.01
CA PRO A 8 16.82 -3.57 52.15
C PRO A 8 15.59 -3.05 51.41
N THR A 9 15.51 -1.73 51.43
CA THR A 9 14.67 -0.79 50.69
C THR A 9 14.64 -1.07 49.19
N ASN A 10 13.44 -1.13 48.60
CA ASN A 10 13.25 -1.23 47.16
C ASN A 10 12.98 0.19 46.60
N PRO A 11 13.84 0.76 45.74
CA PRO A 11 13.57 2.03 45.09
C PRO A 11 12.93 1.82 43.72
N THR A 12 11.97 2.70 43.41
CA THR A 12 11.70 3.20 42.06
C THR A 12 10.95 2.26 41.10
N SER A 13 9.65 2.54 41.00
CA SER A 13 8.79 2.31 39.86
C SER A 13 9.47 2.60 38.51
N LEU A 14 9.69 1.56 37.71
CA LEU A 14 9.89 1.69 36.26
C LEU A 14 8.52 1.68 35.58
N PRO A 15 8.21 2.62 34.67
CA PRO A 15 7.02 2.52 33.85
C PRO A 15 7.18 1.33 32.91
N ILE A 16 6.26 0.39 33.00
CA ILE A 16 6.09 -0.69 32.02
C ILE A 16 5.81 -0.01 30.67
N LYS A 17 6.82 0.06 29.81
CA LYS A 17 6.64 0.35 28.38
C LYS A 17 5.61 -0.66 27.87
N PRO A 18 4.48 -0.25 27.26
CA PRO A 18 3.68 -1.19 26.50
C PRO A 18 4.58 -1.72 25.39
N SER A 19 4.91 -3.01 25.48
CA SER A 19 5.66 -3.72 24.45
C SER A 19 4.92 -3.54 23.13
N SER A 20 5.62 -2.99 22.16
CA SER A 20 5.20 -2.77 20.78
C SER A 20 5.04 -4.09 20.01
N SER A 21 4.24 -5.01 20.53
CA SER A 21 3.95 -6.32 19.94
C SER A 21 2.72 -6.30 19.03
N PHE A 22 2.35 -5.12 18.52
CA PHE A 22 1.32 -4.97 17.47
C PHE A 22 1.91 -5.05 16.05
N HIS A 23 3.24 -5.06 15.89
CA HIS A 23 3.91 -4.95 14.59
C HIS A 23 4.50 -6.26 14.02
N SER A 24 4.15 -7.44 14.54
CA SER A 24 4.58 -8.72 13.94
C SER A 24 3.48 -9.51 13.23
N LEU A 25 2.34 -8.88 12.92
CA LEU A 25 1.28 -9.46 12.08
C LEU A 25 1.27 -8.87 10.66
N LEU A 26 2.44 -8.56 10.11
CA LEU A 26 2.61 -8.47 8.65
C LEU A 26 2.49 -9.89 8.09
N SER A 27 1.24 -10.32 7.99
CA SER A 27 0.87 -11.64 7.53
C SER A 27 1.38 -11.83 6.11
N ASN A 28 2.24 -12.83 5.91
CA ASN A 28 2.45 -13.49 4.61
C ASN A 28 1.17 -14.23 4.16
N ARG A 29 -0.02 -13.64 4.36
CA ARG A 29 -1.28 -14.22 3.95
C ARG A 29 -1.30 -14.16 2.44
N THR A 30 -1.34 -15.34 1.84
CA THR A 30 -1.64 -15.48 0.42
C THR A 30 -3.15 -15.45 0.27
N PHE A 31 -3.64 -14.79 -0.77
CA PHE A 31 -5.07 -14.78 -1.10
C PHE A 31 -5.39 -15.69 -2.29
N GLU A 32 -4.45 -16.54 -2.69
CA GLU A 32 -4.59 -17.50 -3.81
C GLU A 32 -5.77 -18.45 -3.66
N HIS A 33 -6.19 -18.72 -2.42
CA HIS A 33 -7.32 -19.58 -2.11
C HIS A 33 -8.67 -18.85 -2.10
N LEU A 34 -8.67 -17.51 -2.08
CA LEU A 34 -9.89 -16.74 -2.02
C LEU A 34 -10.53 -16.59 -3.39
N SER A 35 -11.85 -16.74 -3.44
CA SER A 35 -12.67 -16.44 -4.62
C SER A 35 -13.05 -14.96 -4.71
N GLU A 36 -12.86 -14.22 -3.61
CA GLU A 36 -13.24 -12.82 -3.45
C GLU A 36 -12.36 -12.18 -2.36
N ILE A 37 -12.02 -10.91 -2.54
CA ILE A 37 -11.33 -10.08 -1.53
C ILE A 37 -12.37 -9.19 -0.85
N LYS A 38 -12.38 -9.16 0.47
CA LYS A 38 -13.25 -8.27 1.25
C LYS A 38 -12.52 -6.99 1.63
N LEU A 39 -13.27 -5.95 1.93
CA LEU A 39 -12.73 -4.68 2.42
C LEU A 39 -11.85 -4.87 3.68
N THR A 40 -12.20 -5.81 4.56
CA THR A 40 -11.40 -6.16 5.76
C THR A 40 -10.04 -6.76 5.42
N ASP A 41 -9.93 -7.49 4.31
CA ASP A 41 -8.65 -8.04 3.85
C ASP A 41 -7.73 -6.91 3.38
N VAL A 42 -8.31 -5.91 2.73
CA VAL A 42 -7.60 -4.68 2.32
C VAL A 42 -7.17 -3.86 3.53
N ALA A 43 -8.05 -3.68 4.50
CA ALA A 43 -7.77 -2.89 5.70
C ALA A 43 -6.61 -3.46 6.53
N THR A 44 -6.47 -4.78 6.56
CA THR A 44 -5.51 -5.49 7.43
C THR A 44 -4.18 -5.82 6.76
N ASN A 45 -4.07 -5.74 5.42
CA ASN A 45 -2.85 -6.08 4.70
C ASN A 45 -2.27 -4.86 3.96
N SER A 46 -1.22 -4.25 4.53
CA SER A 46 -0.55 -3.07 3.97
C SER A 46 -0.03 -3.32 2.55
N LYS A 47 0.57 -4.49 2.29
CA LYS A 47 1.09 -4.85 0.96
C LYS A 47 -0.01 -4.91 -0.08
N PHE A 48 -1.11 -5.59 0.26
CA PHE A 48 -2.27 -5.68 -0.62
C PHE A 48 -2.88 -4.30 -0.88
N LYS A 49 -3.10 -3.52 0.18
CA LYS A 49 -3.66 -2.17 0.08
C LYS A 49 -2.81 -1.26 -0.80
N LEU A 50 -1.49 -1.26 -0.60
CA LEU A 50 -0.55 -0.48 -1.41
C LEU A 50 -0.54 -0.93 -2.88
N GLY A 51 -0.49 -2.24 -3.14
CA GLY A 51 -0.52 -2.76 -4.50
C GLY A 51 -1.83 -2.46 -5.23
N LEU A 52 -2.96 -2.60 -4.56
CA LEU A 52 -4.27 -2.23 -5.08
C LEU A 52 -4.36 -0.73 -5.34
N THR A 53 -3.78 0.11 -4.47
CA THR A 53 -3.73 1.57 -4.67
C THR A 53 -2.94 1.93 -5.92
N ILE A 54 -1.75 1.35 -6.12
CA ILE A 54 -0.91 1.63 -7.29
C ILE A 54 -1.63 1.20 -8.57
N LEU A 55 -2.23 0.01 -8.58
CA LEU A 55 -2.98 -0.48 -9.73
C LEU A 55 -4.22 0.38 -10.01
N HIS A 56 -4.93 0.81 -8.96
CA HIS A 56 -6.06 1.73 -9.09
C HIS A 56 -5.64 3.09 -9.65
N MET A 57 -4.52 3.66 -9.18
CA MET A 57 -3.95 4.90 -9.72
C MET A 57 -3.62 4.78 -11.21
N LEU A 58 -3.03 3.68 -11.65
CA LEU A 58 -2.78 3.43 -13.08
C LEU A 58 -4.10 3.41 -13.85
N ASN A 59 -5.14 2.79 -13.28
CA ASN A 59 -6.42 2.60 -13.95
C ASN A 59 -7.28 3.87 -14.02
N THR A 60 -7.06 4.84 -13.14
CA THR A 60 -7.83 6.09 -13.09
C THR A 60 -7.07 7.31 -13.64
N SER A 61 -5.73 7.29 -13.64
CA SER A 61 -4.93 8.39 -14.19
C SER A 61 -4.97 8.39 -15.73
N SER A 62 -5.49 9.48 -16.29
CA SER A 62 -5.47 9.72 -17.74
C SER A 62 -4.08 10.16 -18.17
N HIS A 63 -3.35 9.31 -18.91
CA HIS A 63 -2.06 9.66 -19.50
C HIS A 63 -2.10 9.54 -21.02
N TYR A 64 -1.55 10.55 -21.71
CA TYR A 64 -1.46 10.59 -23.17
C TYR A 64 0.00 10.68 -23.59
N GLU A 65 0.47 9.72 -24.38
CA GLU A 65 1.76 9.83 -25.05
C GLU A 65 1.59 10.53 -26.39
N VAL A 66 2.41 11.54 -26.66
CA VAL A 66 2.49 12.20 -27.96
C VAL A 66 3.56 11.48 -28.78
N LEU A 67 3.14 10.63 -29.71
CA LEU A 67 4.04 9.98 -30.65
C LEU A 67 4.18 10.86 -31.89
N THR A 68 5.38 11.36 -32.13
CA THR A 68 5.71 12.08 -33.36
C THR A 68 6.06 11.07 -34.45
N SER A 69 5.18 10.89 -35.43
CA SER A 69 5.51 10.10 -36.63
C SER A 69 6.53 10.83 -37.51
N ARG A 70 7.24 10.08 -38.37
CA ARG A 70 8.15 10.64 -39.40
C ARG A 70 7.46 11.66 -40.32
N ASP A 71 6.14 11.59 -40.45
CA ASP A 71 5.33 12.50 -41.26
C ASP A 71 4.87 13.77 -40.52
N GLY A 72 5.36 14.00 -39.30
CA GLY A 72 5.00 15.18 -38.49
C GLY A 72 3.60 15.14 -37.87
N GLN A 73 2.87 14.03 -38.00
CA GLN A 73 1.61 13.82 -37.29
C GLN A 73 1.87 13.33 -35.87
N ASN A 74 1.31 14.07 -34.91
CA ASN A 74 1.28 13.74 -33.50
C ASN A 74 0.06 12.88 -33.20
N TYR A 75 0.26 11.64 -32.80
CA TYR A 75 -0.81 10.78 -32.30
C TYR A 75 -0.80 10.82 -30.77
N LYS A 76 -1.99 10.99 -30.17
CA LYS A 76 -2.18 10.84 -28.72
C LYS A 76 -2.63 9.42 -28.44
N THR A 77 -1.79 8.60 -27.82
CA THR A 77 -2.19 7.27 -27.34
C THR A 77 -2.47 7.37 -25.85
N SER A 78 -3.60 6.81 -25.40
CA SER A 78 -3.87 6.70 -23.97
C SER A 78 -3.21 5.43 -23.44
N LYS A 79 -2.43 5.55 -22.36
CA LYS A 79 -1.98 4.37 -21.62
C LYS A 79 -3.14 3.84 -20.79
N VAL A 80 -3.55 2.61 -21.06
CA VAL A 80 -4.61 1.89 -20.35
C VAL A 80 -3.97 0.73 -19.59
N VAL A 81 -4.48 0.41 -18.40
CA VAL A 81 -4.06 -0.78 -17.66
C VAL A 81 -4.36 -2.02 -18.52
N THR A 82 -3.31 -2.76 -18.86
CA THR A 82 -3.44 -3.98 -19.67
C THR A 82 -3.65 -5.20 -18.78
N PRO A 83 -4.24 -6.29 -19.31
CA PRO A 83 -4.39 -7.55 -18.56
C PRO A 83 -3.05 -8.07 -18.01
N GLU A 84 -1.96 -7.91 -18.75
CA GLU A 84 -0.62 -8.33 -18.31
C GLU A 84 -0.17 -7.55 -17.07
N MET A 85 -0.49 -6.26 -16.98
CA MET A 85 -0.19 -5.48 -15.77
C MET A 85 -0.96 -6.03 -14.58
N VAL A 86 -2.24 -6.35 -14.76
CA VAL A 86 -3.08 -6.94 -13.71
C VAL A 86 -2.50 -8.28 -13.25
N ASP A 87 -2.06 -9.12 -14.17
CA ASP A 87 -1.40 -10.40 -13.87
C ASP A 87 -0.11 -10.20 -13.05
N MET A 88 0.71 -9.21 -13.41
CA MET A 88 1.95 -8.90 -12.70
C MET A 88 1.67 -8.44 -11.26
N PHE A 89 0.65 -7.61 -11.04
CA PHE A 89 0.23 -7.22 -9.69
C PHE A 89 -0.38 -8.39 -8.91
N ALA A 90 -1.21 -9.21 -9.57
CA ALA A 90 -1.82 -10.39 -8.97
C ALA A 90 -0.76 -11.39 -8.49
N MET A 91 0.27 -11.64 -9.30
CA MET A 91 1.42 -12.47 -8.94
C MET A 91 2.18 -11.90 -7.74
N GLN A 92 2.47 -10.60 -7.73
CA GLN A 92 3.20 -9.93 -6.65
C GLN A 92 2.46 -9.93 -5.30
N LEU A 93 1.13 -9.95 -5.38
CA LEU A 93 0.23 -9.97 -4.23
C LEU A 93 -0.25 -11.38 -3.87
N ARG A 94 0.16 -12.40 -4.65
CA ARG A 94 -0.25 -13.81 -4.47
C ARG A 94 -1.77 -13.94 -4.40
N ILE A 95 -2.42 -13.40 -5.44
CA ILE A 95 -3.86 -13.49 -5.63
C ILE A 95 -4.14 -13.96 -7.06
N LYS A 96 -5.33 -14.53 -7.30
CA LYS A 96 -5.71 -14.91 -8.66
C LYS A 96 -5.97 -13.66 -9.52
N PRO A 97 -5.53 -13.61 -10.80
CA PRO A 97 -5.78 -12.45 -11.65
C PRO A 97 -7.25 -12.09 -11.81
N GLU A 98 -8.14 -13.08 -11.96
CA GLU A 98 -9.59 -12.87 -12.02
C GLU A 98 -10.16 -12.19 -10.77
N VAL A 99 -9.60 -12.48 -9.59
CA VAL A 99 -9.98 -11.88 -8.32
C VAL A 99 -9.40 -10.48 -8.22
N MET A 100 -8.18 -10.27 -8.72
CA MET A 100 -7.56 -8.93 -8.78
C MET A 100 -8.39 -7.98 -9.64
N GLN A 101 -8.76 -8.43 -10.84
CA GLN A 101 -9.56 -7.64 -11.76
C GLN A 101 -10.90 -7.26 -11.14
N LYS A 102 -11.63 -8.24 -10.58
CA LYS A 102 -12.88 -7.97 -9.86
C LYS A 102 -12.70 -6.98 -8.72
N THR A 103 -11.65 -7.13 -7.93
CA THR A 103 -11.36 -6.22 -6.81
C THR A 103 -11.08 -4.79 -7.31
N LEU A 104 -10.33 -4.67 -8.41
CA LEU A 104 -10.02 -3.39 -9.05
C LEU A 104 -11.28 -2.71 -9.59
N ASP A 105 -12.21 -3.48 -10.16
CA ASP A 105 -13.50 -2.99 -10.64
C ASP A 105 -14.38 -2.53 -9.47
N THR A 106 -14.47 -3.30 -8.39
CA THR A 106 -15.15 -2.90 -7.14
C THR A 106 -14.61 -1.58 -6.58
N CYS A 107 -13.29 -1.40 -6.56
CA CYS A 107 -12.67 -0.15 -6.11
C CYS A 107 -13.09 1.09 -6.91
N LYS A 108 -13.41 0.93 -8.20
CA LYS A 108 -13.86 2.06 -9.03
C LYS A 108 -15.27 2.48 -8.69
N GLU A 109 -16.13 1.53 -8.36
CA GLU A 109 -17.56 1.75 -8.18
C GLU A 109 -17.92 2.09 -6.72
N ASP A 110 -17.16 1.56 -5.75
CA ASP A 110 -17.48 1.67 -4.33
C ASP A 110 -16.63 2.74 -3.61
N GLN A 111 -17.32 3.77 -3.11
CA GLN A 111 -16.72 4.86 -2.34
C GLN A 111 -16.04 4.37 -1.05
N LEU A 112 -16.53 3.30 -0.41
CA LEU A 112 -15.93 2.76 0.81
C LEU A 112 -14.53 2.21 0.52
N TRP A 113 -14.36 1.53 -0.62
CA TRP A 113 -13.05 1.05 -1.05
C TRP A 113 -12.12 2.22 -1.37
N GLN A 114 -12.59 3.26 -2.05
CA GLN A 114 -11.77 4.46 -2.32
C GLN A 114 -11.31 5.15 -1.04
N ASN A 115 -12.20 5.27 -0.05
CA ASN A 115 -11.86 5.85 1.26
C ASN A 115 -10.79 5.01 1.98
N GLU A 116 -10.90 3.68 1.92
CA GLU A 116 -9.94 2.75 2.52
C GLU A 116 -8.52 2.87 1.93
N LEU A 117 -8.44 3.24 0.64
CA LEU A 117 -7.18 3.45 -0.08
C LEU A 117 -6.62 4.87 0.08
N GLY A 118 -7.39 5.82 0.63
CA GLY A 118 -7.04 7.24 0.61
C GLY A 118 -5.69 7.57 1.26
N SER A 119 -5.38 6.98 2.42
CA SER A 119 -4.09 7.18 3.08
C SER A 119 -2.93 6.56 2.29
N CYS A 120 -3.14 5.42 1.64
CA CYS A 120 -2.18 4.81 0.73
C CYS A 120 -1.95 5.68 -0.50
N TYR A 121 -2.98 6.34 -1.02
CA TYR A 121 -2.86 7.22 -2.17
C TYR A 121 -1.84 8.34 -1.92
N PHE A 122 -1.95 9.03 -0.78
CA PHE A 122 -0.97 10.06 -0.39
C PHE A 122 0.43 9.49 -0.17
N ALA A 123 0.54 8.28 0.39
CA ALA A 123 1.83 7.62 0.57
C ALA A 123 2.52 7.34 -0.77
N VAL A 124 1.78 6.83 -1.76
CA VAL A 124 2.29 6.59 -3.12
C VAL A 124 2.70 7.91 -3.77
N LEU A 125 1.87 8.96 -3.68
CA LEU A 125 2.22 10.27 -4.23
C LEU A 125 3.50 10.85 -3.62
N ASN A 126 3.65 10.80 -2.30
CA ASN A 126 4.87 11.28 -1.64
C ASN A 126 6.10 10.49 -2.07
N TYR A 127 5.94 9.18 -2.27
CA TYR A 127 7.00 8.33 -2.79
C TYR A 127 7.39 8.71 -4.22
N LEU A 128 6.40 8.89 -5.11
CA LEU A 128 6.63 9.29 -6.50
C LEU A 128 7.31 10.66 -6.59
N ASP A 129 6.85 11.64 -5.81
CA ASP A 129 7.45 12.98 -5.80
C ASP A 129 8.92 12.94 -5.36
N LYS A 130 9.21 12.19 -4.29
CA LYS A 130 10.57 12.08 -3.75
C LYS A 130 11.54 11.34 -4.67
N HIS A 131 11.09 10.26 -5.31
CA HIS A 131 11.97 9.34 -6.04
C HIS A 131 11.99 9.56 -7.56
N TYR A 132 10.88 10.04 -8.12
CA TYR A 132 10.70 10.24 -9.55
C TYR A 132 10.38 11.70 -9.91
N LYS A 133 10.14 12.56 -8.92
CA LYS A 133 9.75 13.97 -9.11
C LYS A 133 8.49 14.10 -9.96
N THR A 134 7.54 13.22 -9.71
CA THR A 134 6.29 13.13 -10.46
C THR A 134 5.10 12.82 -9.58
N SER A 135 3.91 13.12 -10.08
CA SER A 135 2.62 12.69 -9.53
C SER A 135 1.96 11.60 -10.39
N GLN A 136 2.57 11.25 -11.53
CA GLN A 136 2.00 10.35 -12.51
C GLN A 136 2.66 8.98 -12.40
N ILE A 137 1.89 7.98 -11.95
CA ILE A 137 2.40 6.60 -11.81
C ILE A 137 2.84 5.99 -13.15
N TRP A 138 2.31 6.47 -14.27
CA TRP A 138 2.68 6.07 -15.62
C TRP A 138 4.12 6.41 -16.03
N GLU A 139 4.76 7.36 -15.34
CA GLU A 139 6.16 7.70 -15.55
C GLU A 139 7.11 6.68 -14.89
N VAL A 140 6.58 5.78 -14.06
CA VAL A 140 7.34 4.65 -13.52
C VAL A 140 7.34 3.53 -14.55
N GLU A 141 8.54 3.19 -15.06
CA GLU A 141 8.71 2.17 -16.11
C GLU A 141 8.13 0.79 -15.74
N ASN A 142 8.18 0.42 -14.45
CA ASN A 142 7.69 -0.87 -13.95
C ASN A 142 6.95 -0.70 -12.60
N PRO A 143 5.68 -0.26 -12.59
CA PRO A 143 4.98 0.07 -11.35
C PRO A 143 4.81 -1.11 -10.38
N TRP A 144 4.68 -2.33 -10.89
CA TRP A 144 4.56 -3.54 -10.06
C TRP A 144 5.83 -3.83 -9.24
N LYS A 145 7.01 -3.34 -9.66
CA LYS A 145 8.26 -3.49 -8.89
C LYS A 145 8.25 -2.67 -7.60
N LEU A 146 7.33 -1.70 -7.45
CA LEU A 146 7.16 -0.99 -6.19
C LEU A 146 6.71 -1.90 -5.05
N LEU A 147 6.24 -3.11 -5.36
CA LEU A 147 5.90 -4.16 -4.39
C LEU A 147 7.08 -5.10 -4.06
N ASP A 148 8.25 -4.87 -4.65
CA ASP A 148 9.47 -5.63 -4.38
C ASP A 148 10.24 -5.06 -3.18
N GLY A 149 10.92 -5.95 -2.44
CA GLY A 149 11.29 -5.75 -1.03
C GLY A 149 11.88 -4.41 -0.61
N LYS A 150 12.76 -3.76 -1.40
CA LYS A 150 13.31 -2.44 -1.03
C LYS A 150 12.30 -1.32 -1.25
N TYR A 151 11.73 -1.27 -2.45
CA TYR A 151 10.76 -0.23 -2.83
C TYR A 151 9.51 -0.31 -1.96
N PHE A 152 9.05 -1.53 -1.68
CA PHE A 152 7.91 -1.76 -0.80
C PHE A 152 8.15 -1.19 0.60
N LYS A 153 9.33 -1.40 1.19
CA LYS A 153 9.65 -0.86 2.52
C LYS A 153 9.68 0.66 2.53
N ASP A 154 10.23 1.29 1.49
CA ASP A 154 10.24 2.75 1.38
C ASP A 154 8.81 3.30 1.30
N LEU A 155 7.96 2.64 0.53
CA LEU A 155 6.56 3.01 0.33
C LEU A 155 5.72 2.75 1.60
N GLU A 156 5.98 1.65 2.30
CA GLU A 156 5.39 1.33 3.61
C GLU A 156 5.78 2.36 4.67
N MET A 157 7.03 2.85 4.66
CA MET A 157 7.43 3.94 5.56
C MET A 157 6.69 5.24 5.26
N GLU A 158 6.48 5.61 3.99
CA GLU A 158 5.65 6.77 3.65
C GLU A 158 4.20 6.57 4.09
N PHE A 159 3.66 5.36 3.95
CA PHE A 159 2.33 5.02 4.44
C PHE A 159 2.20 5.18 5.96
N GLU A 160 3.17 4.66 6.73
CA GLU A 160 3.20 4.81 8.18
C GLU A 160 3.29 6.29 8.61
N LYS A 161 4.04 7.12 7.88
CA LYS A 161 4.11 8.57 8.15
C LYS A 161 2.76 9.24 7.90
N VAL A 162 2.13 8.95 6.76
CA VAL A 162 0.80 9.48 6.44
C VAL A 162 -0.20 9.05 7.51
N MET A 163 -0.26 7.76 7.82
CA MET A 163 -1.13 7.23 8.87
C MET A 163 -0.91 7.94 10.19
N LYS A 164 0.34 8.17 10.63
CA LYS A 164 0.66 8.91 11.87
C LYS A 164 0.19 10.36 11.83
N ALA A 165 0.33 11.04 10.70
CA ALA A 165 -0.09 12.43 10.50
C ALA A 165 -1.61 12.58 10.39
N THR A 166 -2.31 11.57 9.87
CA THR A 166 -3.78 11.56 9.78
C THR A 166 -4.39 11.49 11.19
N PRO A 167 -5.20 12.48 11.61
CA PRO A 167 -5.87 12.44 12.91
C PRO A 167 -6.76 11.21 13.03
N ARG A 168 -6.88 10.64 14.25
CA ARG A 168 -7.64 9.39 14.47
C ARG A 168 -9.09 9.47 14.02
N SER A 169 -9.71 10.65 13.98
CA SER A 169 -11.07 10.87 13.47
C SER A 169 -11.22 10.63 11.97
N PHE A 170 -10.11 10.55 11.23
CA PHE A 170 -10.06 10.32 9.78
C PHE A 170 -9.45 8.96 9.43
N ARG A 171 -9.14 8.11 10.43
CA ARG A 171 -8.73 6.72 10.22
C ARG A 171 -9.99 5.87 10.39
N MET A 172 -10.62 5.47 9.29
CA MET A 172 -11.69 4.45 9.31
C MET A 172 -11.09 3.06 9.49
#